data_AF-C5KV27-F1
#
_entry.id   AF-C5KV27-F1
#
_cell.length_a   1.000
_cell.length_b   1.000
_cell.length_c   1.000
_cell.angle_alpha   90.00
_cell.angle_beta   90.00
_cell.angle_gamma   90.00
#
_symmetry.space_group_name_H-M   'P 1'
#
loop_
_entity.id
_entity.type
_entity.pdbx_description
1 polymer ?
#
loop_
_entity_poly.entity_id
_entity_poly.type
_entity_poly.pdbx_seq_one_letter_code
_entity_poly.pdbx_strand_id
1 'polypeptide(L)'
;MIFGVCIKFGNDAYMREWIDFIFVAIPQMVFLLGFFGYMDWMIMYKWVTPVTQDPTLNGAPSLINTLISFGLGQADKQPLFLAQPAVQKWLMLAVVISVPVMLLPKPIIIQIQRSIRNKKNNRNAVANDDVEAQALITKESETDEELEEEGMDEVWIYQMIETIEYVLGCVSHTASYLRLWALSLAHQQLSVVFFQMIMQGALQSTSWASPIFIYCAFAVLFGITLGVLMFMDVLECFLHTLRLHWVEFQSKFYMGDGYSFVPFCHFDIIKDELQA
;
A
#
# COMPACT_ATOMS: atom_id res chain seq x y z
N MET A 1 4.86 3.67 1.45
CA MET A 1 4.47 2.44 0.71
C MET A 1 5.63 1.56 0.26
N ILE A 2 6.68 2.07 -0.39
CA ILE A 2 7.82 1.26 -0.89
C ILE A 2 8.48 0.48 0.24
N PHE A 3 8.79 1.14 1.35
CA PHE A 3 9.40 0.51 2.53
C PHE A 3 8.62 -0.71 3.06
N GLY A 4 7.28 -0.66 3.08
CA GLY A 4 6.45 -1.80 3.49
C GLY A 4 6.57 -3.00 2.54
N VAL A 5 6.72 -2.77 1.23
CA VAL A 5 6.97 -3.85 0.27
C VAL A 5 8.40 -4.38 0.41
N CYS A 6 9.37 -3.52 0.76
CA CYS A 6 10.73 -3.98 1.08
C CYS A 6 10.76 -4.89 2.33
N ILE A 7 9.89 -4.64 3.31
CA ILE A 7 9.76 -5.54 4.48
C ILE A 7 9.14 -6.88 4.06
N LYS A 8 8.11 -6.87 3.19
CA LYS A 8 7.55 -8.09 2.60
C LYS A 8 8.66 -8.91 1.90
N PHE A 9 9.47 -8.25 1.08
CA PHE A 9 10.64 -8.85 0.44
C PHE A 9 11.63 -9.47 1.44
N GLY A 10 11.87 -8.80 2.56
CA GLY A 10 12.70 -9.33 3.65
C GLY A 10 12.10 -10.57 4.31
N ASN A 11 10.76 -10.62 4.47
CA ASN A 11 10.05 -11.77 5.03
C ASN A 11 10.11 -12.99 4.08
N ASP A 12 9.85 -12.77 2.79
CA ASP A 12 9.89 -13.84 1.78
C ASP A 12 11.31 -14.41 1.63
N ALA A 13 12.33 -13.54 1.74
CA ALA A 13 13.73 -13.96 1.76
C ALA A 13 14.09 -14.76 3.02
N TYR A 14 13.51 -14.43 4.18
CA TYR A 14 13.72 -15.15 5.43
C TYR A 14 13.08 -16.54 5.42
N MET A 15 11.85 -16.66 4.91
CA MET A 15 11.12 -17.93 4.81
C MET A 15 11.63 -18.86 3.69
N ARG A 16 12.58 -18.41 2.86
CA ARG A 16 13.23 -19.16 1.76
C ARG A 16 12.27 -19.64 0.66
N GLU A 17 11.14 -18.97 0.47
CA GLU A 17 10.18 -19.29 -0.59
C GLU A 17 10.54 -18.54 -1.88
N TRP A 18 11.49 -19.11 -2.64
CA TRP A 18 12.03 -18.51 -3.87
C TRP A 18 11.00 -18.23 -4.96
N ILE A 19 9.89 -18.97 -4.97
CA ILE A 19 8.82 -18.84 -5.97
C ILE A 19 8.04 -17.54 -5.71
N ASP A 20 7.61 -17.32 -4.47
CA ASP A 20 6.88 -16.11 -4.09
C ASP A 20 7.76 -14.86 -4.15
N PHE A 21 9.03 -15.01 -3.81
CA PHE A 21 10.03 -13.95 -3.96
C PHE A 21 10.16 -13.46 -5.41
N ILE A 22 10.29 -14.36 -6.39
CA ILE A 22 10.52 -14.00 -7.79
C ILE A 22 9.23 -13.56 -8.48
N PHE A 23 8.13 -14.27 -8.25
CA PHE A 23 6.91 -14.11 -9.04
C PHE A 23 5.88 -13.18 -8.39
N VAL A 24 5.97 -12.89 -7.09
CA VAL A 24 5.07 -11.97 -6.39
C VAL A 24 5.81 -10.70 -5.98
N ALA A 25 6.91 -10.79 -5.23
CA ALA A 25 7.56 -9.59 -4.68
C ALA A 25 8.23 -8.69 -5.72
N ILE A 26 8.92 -9.26 -6.72
CA ILE A 26 9.60 -8.48 -7.78
C ILE A 26 8.59 -7.73 -8.67
N PRO A 27 7.56 -8.38 -9.25
CA PRO A 27 6.56 -7.68 -10.06
C PRO A 27 5.80 -6.61 -9.28
N GLN A 28 5.47 -6.86 -8.01
CA GLN A 28 4.87 -5.86 -7.12
C GLN A 28 5.75 -4.61 -7.00
N MET A 29 7.05 -4.79 -6.75
CA MET A 29 7.99 -3.67 -6.68
C MET A 29 8.14 -2.93 -8.01
N VAL A 30 8.24 -3.65 -9.13
CA VAL A 30 8.34 -3.05 -10.47
C VAL A 30 7.08 -2.24 -10.81
N PHE A 31 5.90 -2.78 -10.51
CA PHE A 31 4.62 -2.08 -10.72
C PHE A 31 4.55 -0.78 -9.90
N LEU A 32 4.82 -0.85 -8.60
CA LEU A 32 4.74 0.29 -7.69
C LEU A 32 5.74 1.40 -8.06
N LEU A 33 7.00 1.02 -8.33
CA LEU A 33 8.05 1.96 -8.70
C LEU A 33 7.85 2.52 -10.11
N GLY A 34 7.30 1.70 -11.02
CA GLY A 34 6.97 2.11 -12.38
C GLY A 34 5.83 3.11 -12.46
N PHE A 35 4.74 2.91 -11.73
CA PHE A 35 3.60 3.82 -11.78
C PHE A 35 3.79 5.05 -10.87
N PHE A 36 4.02 4.82 -9.58
CA PHE A 36 4.08 5.89 -8.57
C PHE A 36 5.49 6.43 -8.35
N GLY A 37 6.52 5.57 -8.37
CA GLY A 37 7.90 6.02 -8.21
C GLY A 37 8.35 6.98 -9.31
N TYR A 38 7.91 6.75 -10.55
CA TYR A 38 8.17 7.67 -11.65
C TYR A 38 7.42 9.00 -11.52
N MET A 39 6.20 8.99 -11.00
CA MET A 39 5.46 10.22 -10.70
C MET A 39 6.20 11.05 -9.65
N ASP A 40 6.64 10.44 -8.55
CA ASP A 40 7.42 11.11 -7.51
C ASP A 40 8.74 11.67 -8.06
N TRP A 41 9.43 10.90 -8.90
CA TRP A 41 10.62 11.37 -9.60
C TRP A 41 10.34 12.58 -10.49
N MET A 42 9.23 12.60 -11.24
CA MET A 42 8.84 13.76 -12.04
C MET A 42 8.52 15.00 -11.19
N ILE A 43 7.93 14.84 -10.00
CA ILE A 43 7.71 15.96 -9.05
C ILE A 43 9.06 16.56 -8.66
N MET A 44 10.00 15.72 -8.24
CA MET A 44 11.35 16.16 -7.86
C MET A 44 12.08 16.82 -9.03
N TYR A 45 11.99 16.24 -10.23
CA TYR A 45 12.59 16.81 -11.44
C TYR A 45 11.99 18.19 -11.79
N LYS A 46 10.66 18.34 -11.64
CA LYS A 46 9.96 19.61 -11.85
C LYS A 46 10.38 20.68 -10.83
N TRP A 47 10.72 20.31 -9.60
CA TRP A 47 11.22 21.26 -8.59
C TRP A 47 12.65 21.74 -8.85
N VAL A 48 13.48 20.90 -9.46
CA VAL A 48 14.91 21.22 -9.71
C VAL A 48 15.11 21.96 -11.04
N THR A 49 14.23 21.75 -12.02
CA THR A 49 14.38 22.35 -13.35
C THR A 49 13.67 23.70 -13.39
N PRO A 50 14.38 24.83 -13.56
CA PRO A 50 13.72 26.11 -13.77
C PRO A 50 12.94 26.03 -15.09
N VAL A 51 11.66 26.38 -15.05
CA VAL A 51 10.82 26.48 -16.25
C VAL A 51 11.38 27.64 -17.08
N THR A 52 12.36 27.36 -17.92
CA THR A 52 12.74 28.25 -19.00
C THR A 52 11.50 28.36 -19.88
N GLN A 53 10.89 29.54 -19.88
CA GLN A 53 9.76 29.90 -20.71
C GLN A 53 10.19 29.85 -22.17
N ASP A 54 10.24 28.64 -22.75
CA ASP A 54 10.30 28.50 -24.19
C ASP A 54 8.91 28.87 -24.75
N PRO A 55 8.79 29.88 -25.63
CA PRO A 55 7.51 30.39 -26.13
C PRO A 55 6.70 29.38 -26.96
N THR A 56 7.27 28.20 -27.24
CA THR A 56 6.68 27.13 -28.05
C THR A 56 6.01 26.03 -27.21
N LEU A 57 6.28 25.97 -25.90
CA LEU A 57 5.56 25.10 -24.96
C LEU A 57 4.48 25.91 -24.24
N ASN A 58 3.21 25.67 -24.56
CA ASN A 58 2.05 26.27 -23.90
C ASN A 58 1.99 25.93 -22.39
N GLY A 59 2.73 26.67 -21.57
CA GLY A 59 2.66 26.59 -20.11
C GLY A 59 3.43 25.41 -19.50
N ALA A 60 3.63 25.50 -18.18
CA ALA A 60 4.27 24.43 -17.41
C ALA A 60 3.41 23.16 -17.47
N PRO A 61 3.94 22.02 -17.92
CA PRO A 61 3.16 20.79 -18.06
C PRO A 61 2.53 20.38 -16.73
N SER A 62 1.24 20.02 -16.80
CA SER A 62 0.48 19.51 -15.67
C SER A 62 0.79 18.03 -15.48
N LEU A 63 1.39 17.71 -14.33
CA LEU A 63 1.81 16.35 -14.01
C LEU A 63 0.64 15.35 -14.05
N ILE A 64 -0.55 15.81 -13.67
CA ILE A 64 -1.79 15.03 -13.71
C ILE A 64 -2.13 14.63 -15.16
N ASN A 65 -1.98 15.52 -16.14
CA ASN A 65 -2.27 15.19 -17.54
C ASN A 65 -1.22 14.24 -18.13
N THR A 66 0.04 14.39 -17.73
CA THR A 66 1.08 13.42 -18.07
C THR A 66 0.79 12.03 -17.48
N LEU A 67 0.31 11.96 -16.24
CA LEU A 67 -0.08 10.69 -15.60
C LEU A 67 -1.30 10.06 -16.27
N ILE A 68 -2.32 10.86 -16.61
CA ILE A 68 -3.49 10.37 -17.37
C ILE A 68 -3.05 9.87 -18.75
N SER A 69 -2.19 10.61 -19.44
CA SER A 69 -1.68 10.21 -20.76
C SER A 69 -0.80 8.95 -20.67
N PHE A 70 -0.04 8.78 -19.58
CA PHE A 70 0.69 7.56 -19.26
C PHE A 70 -0.24 6.38 -19.03
N GLY A 71 -1.28 6.53 -18.21
CA GLY A 71 -2.26 5.47 -17.96
C GLY A 71 -3.09 5.08 -19.20
N LEU A 72 -3.39 6.04 -20.08
CA LEU A 72 -4.16 5.84 -21.31
C LEU A 72 -3.32 5.40 -22.52
N GLY A 73 -1.99 5.30 -22.40
CA GLY A 73 -1.12 4.90 -23.50
C GLY A 73 -0.98 5.94 -24.63
N GLN A 74 -1.31 7.21 -24.36
CA GLN A 74 -1.28 8.28 -25.36
C GLN A 74 0.04 9.06 -25.31
N ALA A 75 0.47 9.57 -26.48
CA ALA A 75 1.67 10.40 -26.55
C ALA A 75 1.43 11.76 -25.86
N ASP A 76 2.27 12.09 -24.88
CA ASP A 76 2.16 13.33 -24.13
C ASP A 76 2.41 14.55 -25.04
N LYS A 77 1.54 15.55 -24.96
CA LYS A 77 1.58 16.74 -25.82
C LYS A 77 2.65 17.74 -25.39
N GLN A 78 3.24 17.59 -24.20
CA GLN A 78 4.28 18.47 -23.65
C GLN A 78 5.36 17.67 -22.92
N PRO A 79 6.43 17.23 -23.61
CA PRO A 79 7.53 16.53 -22.97
C PRO A 79 8.32 17.47 -22.04
N LEU A 80 8.40 17.10 -20.76
CA LEU A 80 9.22 17.67 -19.70
C LEU A 80 10.73 17.44 -19.94
N PHE A 81 11.10 16.40 -20.70
CA PHE A 81 12.47 16.13 -21.14
C PHE A 81 12.52 15.49 -22.54
N LEU A 82 13.63 15.70 -23.26
CA LEU A 82 13.80 15.29 -24.67
C LEU A 82 13.61 13.77 -24.92
N ALA A 83 13.85 12.94 -23.89
CA ALA A 83 13.73 11.48 -23.94
C ALA A 83 12.45 10.92 -23.26
N GLN A 84 11.52 11.77 -22.85
CA GLN A 84 10.30 11.37 -22.13
C GLN A 84 9.47 10.30 -22.82
N PRO A 85 9.15 10.41 -24.13
CA PRO A 85 8.31 9.41 -24.77
C PRO A 85 8.97 8.03 -24.85
N ALA A 86 10.31 7.94 -24.82
CA ALA A 86 11.01 6.66 -24.82
C ALA A 86 10.94 5.98 -23.43
N VAL A 87 11.27 6.73 -22.37
CA VAL A 87 11.22 6.22 -20.98
C VAL A 87 9.79 5.84 -20.60
N GLN A 88 8.81 6.69 -20.93
CA GLN A 88 7.41 6.47 -20.62
C GLN A 88 6.84 5.21 -21.31
N LYS A 89 7.26 4.93 -22.56
CA LYS A 89 6.86 3.70 -23.26
C LYS A 89 7.47 2.44 -22.62
N TRP A 90 8.77 2.44 -22.33
CA TRP A 90 9.43 1.32 -21.66
C TRP A 90 8.84 1.02 -20.29
N LEU A 91 8.56 2.07 -19.53
CA LEU A 91 7.99 1.97 -18.20
C LEU A 91 6.54 1.44 -18.23
N MET A 92 5.74 1.91 -19.17
CA MET A 92 4.38 1.42 -19.38
C MET A 92 4.38 -0.07 -19.76
N LEU A 93 5.29 -0.48 -20.64
CA LEU A 93 5.45 -1.89 -21.00
C LEU A 93 5.86 -2.73 -19.78
N ALA A 94 6.77 -2.24 -18.93
CA ALA A 94 7.14 -2.92 -17.68
C ALA A 94 5.96 -3.06 -16.71
N VAL A 95 5.15 -2.01 -16.55
CA VAL A 95 3.94 -2.00 -15.70
C VAL A 95 2.89 -2.97 -16.25
N VAL A 96 2.61 -2.96 -17.55
CA VAL A 96 1.64 -3.88 -18.15
C VAL A 96 2.11 -5.33 -18.05
N ILE A 97 3.39 -5.62 -18.27
CA ILE A 97 3.94 -6.98 -18.14
C ILE A 97 3.96 -7.46 -16.69
N SER A 98 4.12 -6.58 -15.71
CA SER A 98 4.11 -6.97 -14.28
C SER A 98 2.77 -7.59 -13.83
N VAL A 99 1.64 -7.25 -14.45
CA VAL A 99 0.32 -7.79 -14.08
C VAL A 99 0.17 -9.27 -14.47
N PRO A 100 0.40 -9.70 -15.73
CA PRO A 100 0.41 -11.12 -16.09
C PRO A 100 1.48 -11.93 -15.36
N VAL A 101 2.66 -11.34 -15.10
CA VAL A 101 3.74 -12.02 -14.38
C VAL A 101 3.38 -12.26 -12.92
N MET A 102 2.47 -11.50 -12.32
CA MET A 102 1.98 -11.78 -10.98
C MET A 102 0.86 -12.83 -10.95
N LEU A 103 0.05 -12.90 -12.00
CA LEU A 103 -1.15 -13.75 -12.04
C LEU A 103 -0.85 -15.19 -12.48
N LEU A 104 -0.02 -15.39 -13.51
CA LEU A 104 0.16 -16.69 -14.16
C LEU A 104 1.18 -17.64 -13.49
N PRO A 105 2.37 -17.19 -13.04
CA PRO A 105 3.44 -18.13 -12.69
C PRO A 105 3.17 -18.95 -11.43
N LYS A 106 2.60 -18.33 -10.38
CA LYS A 106 2.33 -19.01 -9.11
C LYS A 106 1.37 -20.19 -9.25
N PRO A 107 0.16 -20.05 -9.85
CA PRO A 107 -0.73 -21.18 -10.02
C PRO A 107 -0.08 -22.23 -10.92
N ILE A 108 0.51 -21.84 -12.06
CA ILE A 108 1.15 -22.76 -13.01
C ILE A 108 2.27 -23.59 -12.36
N ILE A 109 3.14 -22.97 -11.55
CA ILE A 109 4.22 -23.68 -10.86
C ILE A 109 3.67 -24.67 -9.83
N ILE A 110 2.61 -24.30 -9.11
CA ILE A 110 1.94 -25.20 -8.17
C ILE A 110 1.32 -26.39 -8.91
N GLN A 111 0.65 -26.18 -10.05
CA GLN A 111 0.09 -27.29 -10.84
C GLN A 111 1.19 -28.26 -11.34
N ILE A 112 2.32 -27.71 -11.82
CA ILE A 112 3.44 -28.52 -12.31
C ILE A 112 4.08 -29.32 -11.16
N GLN A 113 4.28 -28.71 -9.99
CA GLN A 113 4.81 -29.42 -8.82
C GLN A 113 3.87 -30.52 -8.33
N ARG A 114 2.55 -30.29 -8.34
CA ARG A 114 1.53 -31.30 -7.99
C ARG A 114 1.52 -32.45 -8.98
N SER A 115 1.52 -32.18 -10.29
CA SER A 115 1.57 -33.24 -11.32
C SER A 115 2.83 -34.11 -11.25
N ILE A 116 3.99 -33.52 -10.94
CA ILE A 116 5.24 -34.27 -10.74
C ILE A 116 5.17 -35.12 -9.45
N ARG A 117 4.57 -34.60 -8.38
CA ARG A 117 4.40 -35.33 -7.12
C ARG A 117 3.46 -36.53 -7.30
N ASN A 118 2.34 -36.35 -8.01
CA ASN A 118 1.39 -37.44 -8.28
C ASN A 118 2.00 -38.51 -9.18
N LYS A 119 2.76 -38.13 -10.21
CA LYS A 119 3.53 -39.11 -11.00
C LYS A 119 4.54 -39.90 -10.17
N LYS A 120 5.18 -39.28 -9.17
CA LYS A 120 6.13 -39.98 -8.28
C LYS A 120 5.39 -40.92 -7.33
N ASN A 121 4.25 -40.50 -6.78
CA ASN A 121 3.44 -41.32 -5.89
C ASN A 121 2.87 -42.55 -6.63
N ASN A 122 2.34 -42.33 -7.83
CA ASN A 122 1.80 -43.38 -8.69
C ASN A 122 2.92 -44.35 -9.16
N ARG A 123 4.13 -43.85 -9.43
CA ARG A 123 5.28 -44.71 -9.77
C ARG A 123 5.78 -45.55 -8.59
N ASN A 124 5.64 -45.07 -7.36
CA ASN A 124 5.95 -45.85 -6.16
C ASN A 124 4.85 -46.88 -5.86
N ALA A 125 3.59 -46.59 -6.17
CA ALA A 125 2.48 -47.54 -6.07
C ALA A 125 2.62 -48.72 -7.04
N VAL A 126 3.03 -48.48 -8.28
CA VAL A 126 3.26 -49.53 -9.30
C VAL A 126 4.46 -50.43 -8.97
N ALA A 127 5.38 -49.98 -8.11
CA ALA A 127 6.51 -50.80 -7.67
C ALA A 127 6.15 -51.82 -6.57
N ASN A 128 4.98 -51.68 -5.92
CA ASN A 128 4.46 -52.62 -4.94
C ASN A 128 3.41 -53.51 -5.65
N ASP A 129 3.75 -54.79 -5.89
CA ASP A 129 3.01 -55.75 -6.72
C ASP A 129 1.69 -56.31 -6.10
N ASP A 130 1.12 -55.61 -5.11
CA ASP A 130 -0.06 -56.07 -4.38
C ASP A 130 -1.36 -55.63 -5.09
N VAL A 131 -2.04 -56.58 -5.75
CA VAL A 131 -3.26 -56.35 -6.56
C VAL A 131 -4.42 -55.70 -5.77
N GLU A 132 -4.52 -55.99 -4.47
CA GLU A 132 -5.55 -55.41 -3.59
C GLU A 132 -5.21 -53.96 -3.19
N ALA A 133 -3.93 -53.63 -3.06
CA ALA A 133 -3.47 -52.26 -2.84
C ALA A 133 -3.68 -51.40 -4.10
N GLN A 134 -3.48 -51.96 -5.29
CA GLN A 134 -3.66 -51.25 -6.56
C GLN A 134 -5.11 -50.80 -6.81
N ALA A 135 -6.10 -51.61 -6.42
CA ALA A 135 -7.52 -51.27 -6.56
C ALA A 135 -7.99 -50.19 -5.58
N LEU A 136 -7.43 -50.15 -4.37
CA LEU A 136 -7.66 -49.08 -3.39
C LEU A 136 -7.01 -47.76 -3.86
N ILE A 137 -5.77 -47.83 -4.36
CA ILE A 137 -5.02 -46.67 -4.87
C ILE A 137 -5.69 -46.07 -6.11
N THR A 138 -6.28 -46.87 -6.99
CA THR A 138 -6.99 -46.36 -8.18
C THR A 138 -8.24 -45.56 -7.77
N LYS A 139 -9.01 -46.05 -6.80
CA LYS A 139 -10.17 -45.32 -6.25
C LYS A 139 -9.78 -44.07 -5.46
N GLU A 140 -8.72 -44.15 -4.66
CA GLU A 140 -8.16 -42.96 -4.00
C GLU A 140 -7.67 -41.94 -5.04
N SER A 141 -7.01 -42.38 -6.12
CA SER A 141 -6.50 -41.46 -7.15
C SER A 141 -7.61 -40.74 -7.93
N GLU A 142 -8.72 -41.43 -8.25
CA GLU A 142 -9.86 -40.80 -8.94
C GLU A 142 -10.55 -39.77 -8.02
N THR A 143 -10.67 -40.08 -6.72
CA THR A 143 -11.28 -39.16 -5.73
C THR A 143 -10.35 -37.99 -5.40
N ASP A 144 -9.04 -38.24 -5.31
CA ASP A 144 -8.01 -37.21 -5.10
C ASP A 144 -7.87 -36.31 -6.33
N GLU A 145 -8.00 -36.83 -7.56
CA GLU A 145 -7.96 -36.00 -8.78
C GLU A 145 -9.14 -35.01 -8.85
N GLU A 146 -10.36 -35.43 -8.47
CA GLU A 146 -11.52 -34.53 -8.40
C GLU A 146 -11.36 -33.46 -7.28
N LEU A 147 -10.90 -33.85 -6.09
CA LEU A 147 -10.60 -32.92 -5.00
C LEU A 147 -9.43 -31.98 -5.33
N GLU A 148 -8.47 -32.43 -6.13
CA GLU A 148 -7.34 -31.63 -6.59
C GLU A 148 -7.73 -30.64 -7.70
N GLU A 149 -8.64 -31.00 -8.60
CA GLU A 149 -9.22 -30.06 -9.58
C GLU A 149 -10.02 -28.95 -8.87
N GLU A 150 -10.85 -29.28 -7.87
CA GLU A 150 -11.51 -28.26 -7.03
C GLU A 150 -10.48 -27.36 -6.31
N GLY A 151 -9.44 -27.95 -5.72
CA GLY A 151 -8.34 -27.22 -5.09
C GLY A 151 -7.42 -26.47 -6.07
N MET A 152 -7.60 -26.65 -7.38
CA MET A 152 -6.86 -25.94 -8.43
C MET A 152 -7.55 -24.64 -8.77
N ASP A 153 -8.87 -24.69 -8.96
CA ASP A 153 -9.70 -23.53 -9.27
C ASP A 153 -9.66 -22.53 -8.10
N GLU A 154 -9.63 -23.00 -6.86
CA GLU A 154 -9.43 -22.16 -5.69
C GLU A 154 -8.11 -21.37 -5.75
N VAL A 155 -7.00 -22.01 -6.10
CA VAL A 155 -5.68 -21.35 -6.21
C VAL A 155 -5.68 -20.26 -7.29
N TRP A 156 -6.35 -20.51 -8.42
CA TRP A 156 -6.52 -19.51 -9.47
C TRP A 156 -7.36 -18.32 -9.00
N ILE A 157 -8.46 -18.57 -8.30
CA ILE A 157 -9.34 -17.53 -7.75
C ILE A 157 -8.59 -16.69 -6.71
N TYR A 158 -7.91 -17.31 -5.74
CA TYR A 158 -7.13 -16.60 -4.73
C TYR A 158 -6.03 -15.74 -5.35
N GLN A 159 -5.29 -16.26 -6.33
CA GLN A 159 -4.24 -15.49 -7.01
C GLN A 159 -4.80 -14.31 -7.81
N MET A 160 -5.95 -14.50 -8.45
CA MET A 160 -6.64 -13.43 -9.17
C MET A 160 -7.10 -12.33 -8.22
N ILE A 161 -7.68 -12.70 -7.06
CA ILE A 161 -8.11 -11.75 -6.04
C ILE A 161 -6.90 -10.99 -5.48
N GLU A 162 -5.83 -11.68 -5.08
CA GLU A 162 -4.60 -11.03 -4.59
C GLU A 162 -4.03 -10.05 -5.63
N THR A 163 -4.11 -10.42 -6.92
CA THR A 163 -3.63 -9.55 -8.00
C THR A 163 -4.45 -8.28 -8.15
N ILE A 164 -5.77 -8.41 -8.15
CA ILE A 164 -6.69 -7.28 -8.28
C ILE A 164 -6.62 -6.39 -7.04
N GLU A 165 -6.61 -6.98 -5.85
CA GLU A 165 -6.48 -6.28 -4.58
C GLU A 165 -5.17 -5.51 -4.52
N TYR A 166 -4.06 -6.10 -4.96
CA TYR A 166 -2.78 -5.40 -4.99
C TYR A 166 -2.78 -4.21 -5.95
N VAL A 167 -3.23 -4.39 -7.19
CA VAL A 167 -3.22 -3.32 -8.21
C VAL A 167 -4.15 -2.17 -7.81
N LEU A 168 -5.39 -2.48 -7.43
CA LEU A 168 -6.36 -1.47 -6.99
C LEU A 168 -5.98 -0.85 -5.64
N GLY A 169 -5.46 -1.67 -4.73
CA GLY A 169 -4.96 -1.24 -3.43
C GLY A 169 -3.77 -0.29 -3.55
N CYS A 170 -2.82 -0.54 -4.46
CA CYS A 170 -1.70 0.37 -4.72
C CYS A 170 -2.16 1.76 -5.14
N VAL A 171 -3.16 1.84 -6.02
CA VAL A 171 -3.74 3.12 -6.46
C VAL A 171 -4.53 3.78 -5.33
N SER A 172 -5.39 3.03 -4.66
CA SER A 172 -6.25 3.50 -3.57
C SER A 172 -5.43 4.03 -2.38
N HIS A 173 -4.44 3.27 -1.93
CA HIS A 173 -3.57 3.68 -0.83
C HIS A 173 -2.75 4.91 -1.19
N THR A 174 -2.20 5.00 -2.41
CA THR A 174 -1.47 6.21 -2.84
C THR A 174 -2.36 7.44 -2.85
N ALA A 175 -3.60 7.33 -3.35
CA ALA A 175 -4.57 8.41 -3.30
C ALA A 175 -4.98 8.76 -1.84
N SER A 176 -5.09 7.77 -0.95
CA SER A 176 -5.43 7.95 0.46
C SER A 176 -4.41 8.85 1.20
N TYR A 177 -3.14 8.86 0.79
CA TYR A 177 -2.12 9.75 1.37
C TYR A 177 -2.40 11.24 1.14
N LEU A 178 -3.25 11.61 0.16
CA LEU A 178 -3.73 12.99 -0.01
C LEU A 178 -4.41 13.53 1.25
N ARG A 179 -4.93 12.64 2.11
CA ARG A 179 -5.48 12.99 3.43
C ARG A 179 -4.51 13.78 4.29
N LEU A 180 -3.22 13.45 4.26
CA LEU A 180 -2.20 14.17 5.05
C LEU A 180 -2.10 15.63 4.61
N TRP A 181 -2.17 15.87 3.30
CA TRP A 181 -2.21 17.23 2.76
C TRP A 181 -3.49 17.96 3.14
N ALA A 182 -4.65 17.32 2.98
CA ALA A 182 -5.94 17.91 3.33
C ALA A 182 -6.02 18.31 4.81
N LEU A 183 -5.55 17.43 5.69
CA LEU A 183 -5.53 17.68 7.14
C LEU A 183 -4.55 18.78 7.53
N SER A 184 -3.36 18.80 6.91
CA SER A 184 -2.39 19.89 7.09
C SER A 184 -2.95 21.23 6.61
N LEU A 185 -3.65 21.26 5.47
CA LEU A 185 -4.31 22.46 4.96
C LEU A 185 -5.42 22.93 5.91
N ALA A 186 -6.28 22.02 6.37
CA ALA A 186 -7.35 22.34 7.30
C ALA A 186 -6.81 22.95 8.61
N HIS A 187 -5.79 22.33 9.20
CA HIS A 187 -5.14 22.83 10.40
C HIS A 187 -4.51 24.22 10.19
N GLN A 188 -3.86 24.44 9.05
CA GLN A 188 -3.30 25.75 8.70
C GLN A 188 -4.40 26.81 8.56
N GLN A 189 -5.49 26.51 7.84
CA GLN A 189 -6.57 27.47 7.61
C GLN A 189 -7.33 27.79 8.90
N LEU A 190 -7.62 26.78 9.72
CA LEU A 190 -8.33 26.94 10.99
C LEU A 190 -7.51 27.77 11.99
N SER A 191 -6.18 27.59 12.03
CA SER A 191 -5.27 28.42 12.81
C SER A 191 -5.27 29.89 12.36
N VAL A 192 -5.23 30.13 11.04
CA VAL A 192 -5.25 31.50 10.48
C VAL A 192 -6.59 32.19 10.78
N VAL A 193 -7.71 31.48 10.64
CA VAL A 193 -9.04 32.05 10.89
C VAL A 193 -9.21 32.44 12.37
N PHE A 194 -8.80 31.60 13.32
CA PHE A 194 -8.87 31.96 14.74
C PHE A 194 -7.99 33.17 15.08
N PHE A 195 -6.78 33.23 14.52
CA PHE A 195 -5.90 34.38 14.71
C PHE A 195 -6.52 35.67 14.13
N GLN A 196 -7.06 35.60 12.92
CA GLN A 196 -7.68 36.74 12.25
C GLN A 196 -8.97 37.21 12.96
N MET A 197 -9.82 36.29 13.42
CA MET A 197 -11.07 36.69 14.07
C MET A 197 -10.87 37.23 15.49
N ILE A 198 -9.92 36.69 16.26
CA ILE A 198 -9.73 37.06 17.67
C ILE A 198 -8.67 38.15 17.83
N MET A 199 -7.46 37.91 17.31
CA MET A 199 -6.31 38.81 17.53
C MET A 199 -6.38 40.03 16.63
N GLN A 200 -6.60 39.85 15.34
CA GLN A 200 -6.66 40.97 14.41
C GLN A 200 -7.89 41.87 14.66
N GLY A 201 -9.02 41.28 15.08
CA GLY A 201 -10.18 42.04 15.57
C GLY A 201 -9.87 42.86 16.83
N ALA A 202 -9.10 42.31 17.78
CA ALA A 202 -8.70 43.03 18.97
C ALA A 202 -7.72 44.19 18.70
N LEU A 203 -6.78 44.00 17.78
CA LEU A 203 -5.78 45.00 17.40
C LEU A 203 -6.38 46.21 16.65
N GLN A 204 -7.50 46.03 15.95
CA GLN A 204 -8.17 47.12 15.22
C GLN A 204 -8.97 48.06 16.13
N SER A 205 -9.21 47.69 17.39
CA SER A 205 -9.91 48.55 18.35
C SER A 205 -9.01 49.67 18.89
N THR A 206 -9.24 50.91 18.47
CA THR A 206 -8.45 52.12 18.86
C THR A 206 -9.01 52.82 20.11
N SER A 207 -9.55 52.05 21.06
CA SER A 207 -10.04 52.62 22.34
C SER A 207 -8.90 52.70 23.37
N TRP A 208 -9.01 53.62 24.34
CA TRP A 208 -8.07 53.72 25.46
C TRP A 208 -8.01 52.44 26.33
N ALA A 209 -9.04 51.59 26.28
CA ALA A 209 -9.09 50.28 26.93
C ALA A 209 -8.47 49.12 26.08
N SER A 210 -7.90 49.42 24.91
CA SER A 210 -7.36 48.44 23.97
C SER A 210 -6.32 47.46 24.58
N PRO A 211 -5.38 47.88 25.46
CA PRO A 211 -4.40 46.94 26.04
C PRO A 211 -5.02 45.82 26.88
N ILE A 212 -6.06 46.14 27.67
CA ILE A 212 -6.77 45.14 28.49
C ILE A 212 -7.59 44.20 27.60
N PHE A 213 -8.20 44.74 26.54
CA PHE A 213 -8.95 43.95 25.57
C PHE A 213 -8.04 42.97 24.82
N ILE A 214 -6.85 43.40 24.38
CA ILE A 214 -5.86 42.55 23.72
C ILE A 214 -5.37 41.44 24.66
N TYR A 215 -5.12 41.74 25.94
CA TYR A 215 -4.71 40.73 26.92
C TYR A 215 -5.80 39.65 27.11
N CYS A 216 -7.06 40.06 27.21
CA CYS A 216 -8.18 39.13 27.32
C CYS A 216 -8.38 38.31 26.03
N ALA A 217 -8.28 38.95 24.86
CA ALA A 217 -8.35 38.28 23.56
C ALA A 217 -7.21 37.26 23.38
N PHE A 218 -6.00 37.56 23.86
CA PHE A 218 -4.89 36.61 23.89
C PHE A 218 -5.18 35.40 24.78
N ALA A 219 -5.76 35.61 25.97
CA ALA A 219 -6.15 34.51 26.85
C ALA A 219 -7.20 33.58 26.21
N VAL A 220 -8.18 34.15 25.50
CA VAL A 220 -9.18 33.38 24.73
C VAL A 220 -8.53 32.62 23.57
N LEU A 221 -7.66 33.29 22.80
CA LEU A 221 -6.94 32.64 21.70
C LEU A 221 -6.05 31.50 22.19
N PHE A 222 -5.36 31.69 23.32
CA PHE A 222 -4.54 30.66 23.95
C PHE A 222 -5.39 29.45 24.37
N GLY A 223 -6.55 29.68 24.99
CA GLY A 223 -7.49 28.62 25.36
C GLY A 223 -7.99 27.83 24.15
N ILE A 224 -8.36 28.50 23.06
CA ILE A 224 -8.81 27.84 21.82
C ILE A 224 -7.67 27.08 21.15
N THR A 225 -6.45 27.64 21.14
CA THR A 225 -5.28 26.96 20.59
C THR A 225 -4.95 25.70 21.38
N LEU A 226 -5.03 25.75 22.70
CA LEU A 226 -4.76 24.59 23.54
C LEU A 226 -5.87 23.53 23.38
N GLY A 227 -7.14 23.93 23.44
CA GLY A 227 -8.27 22.99 23.34
C GLY A 227 -8.47 22.41 21.95
N VAL A 228 -8.64 23.27 20.94
CA VAL A 228 -9.02 22.84 19.58
C VAL A 228 -7.79 22.42 18.78
N LEU A 229 -6.79 23.31 18.66
CA LEU A 229 -5.63 23.05 17.80
C LEU A 229 -4.68 21.98 18.37
N MET A 230 -4.44 21.96 19.69
CA MET A 230 -3.50 21.01 20.29
C MET A 230 -4.12 19.69 20.75
N PHE A 231 -5.36 19.66 21.25
CA PHE A 231 -5.97 18.40 21.68
C PHE A 231 -6.82 17.76 20.58
N MET A 232 -7.83 18.47 20.06
CA MET A 232 -8.79 17.89 19.12
C MET A 232 -8.14 17.56 17.76
N ASP A 233 -7.50 18.55 17.13
CA ASP A 233 -6.91 18.38 15.79
C ASP A 233 -5.74 17.38 15.80
N VAL A 234 -4.93 17.37 16.87
CA VAL A 234 -3.80 16.43 16.98
C VAL A 234 -4.31 15.00 17.15
N LEU A 235 -5.39 14.79 17.90
CA LEU A 235 -6.01 13.47 18.03
C LEU A 235 -6.59 12.98 16.70
N GLU A 236 -7.22 13.86 15.92
CA GLU A 236 -7.67 13.55 14.56
C GLU A 236 -6.50 13.17 13.64
N CYS A 237 -5.42 13.95 13.67
CA CYS A 237 -4.17 13.64 12.95
C CYS A 237 -3.58 12.29 13.37
N PHE A 238 -3.59 11.99 14.67
CA PHE A 238 -3.09 10.73 15.21
C PHE A 238 -3.92 9.55 14.70
N LEU A 239 -5.26 9.61 14.79
CA LEU A 239 -6.12 8.52 14.32
C LEU A 239 -6.02 8.29 12.81
N HIS A 240 -5.91 9.36 12.02
CA HIS A 240 -5.66 9.23 10.59
C HIS A 240 -4.31 8.61 10.27
N THR A 241 -3.27 8.95 11.05
CA THR A 241 -1.94 8.34 10.94
C THR A 241 -1.95 6.88 11.36
N LEU A 242 -2.67 6.52 12.42
CA LEU A 242 -2.82 5.14 12.89
C LEU A 242 -3.51 4.29 11.81
N ARG A 243 -4.60 4.80 11.22
CA ARG A 243 -5.25 4.15 10.08
C ARG A 243 -4.27 3.94 8.92
N LEU A 244 -3.52 4.98 8.55
CA LEU A 244 -2.49 4.91 7.50
C LEU A 244 -1.46 3.80 7.77
N HIS A 245 -1.11 3.56 9.04
CA HIS A 245 -0.23 2.46 9.41
C HIS A 245 -0.94 1.10 9.34
N TRP A 246 -2.16 1.01 9.85
CA TRP A 246 -2.90 -0.25 9.89
C TRP A 246 -3.30 -0.74 8.50
N VAL A 247 -3.93 0.12 7.70
CA VAL A 247 -4.50 -0.29 6.41
C VAL A 247 -3.48 -0.15 5.28
N GLU A 248 -2.74 0.96 5.18
CA GLU A 248 -1.86 1.21 4.04
C GLU A 248 -0.43 0.67 4.22
N PHE A 249 0.06 0.46 5.45
CA PHE A 249 1.41 -0.05 5.74
C PHE A 249 1.43 -1.55 6.10
N GLN A 250 0.61 -2.00 7.06
CA GLN A 250 0.65 -3.39 7.53
C GLN A 250 0.08 -4.40 6.53
N SER A 251 -0.93 -4.03 5.74
CA SER A 251 -1.53 -4.88 4.69
C SER A 251 -0.53 -5.45 3.68
N LYS A 252 0.67 -4.88 3.59
CA LYS A 252 1.70 -5.29 2.63
C LYS A 252 2.54 -6.47 3.07
N PHE A 253 2.76 -6.65 4.37
CA PHE A 253 3.73 -7.62 4.89
C PHE A 253 3.19 -8.45 6.05
N TYR A 254 2.13 -7.98 6.72
CA TYR A 254 1.59 -8.61 7.90
C TYR A 254 0.39 -9.48 7.53
N MET A 255 0.58 -10.80 7.54
CA MET A 255 -0.49 -11.78 7.23
C MET A 255 -1.41 -12.08 8.42
N GLY A 256 -1.09 -11.63 9.63
CA GLY A 256 -2.00 -11.71 10.79
C GLY A 256 -2.20 -13.11 11.40
N ASP A 257 -1.61 -14.17 10.86
CA ASP A 257 -1.82 -15.56 11.29
C ASP A 257 -0.95 -15.97 12.50
N GLY A 258 -1.17 -15.34 13.65
CA GLY A 258 -0.46 -15.66 14.89
C GLY A 258 -1.34 -15.67 16.12
N TYR A 259 -0.96 -16.47 17.13
CA TYR A 259 -1.52 -16.37 18.47
C TYR A 259 -0.60 -15.53 19.36
N SER A 260 -1.19 -14.73 20.24
CA SER A 260 -0.40 -13.98 21.24
C SER A 260 0.36 -14.98 22.11
N PHE A 261 1.68 -14.85 22.19
CA PHE A 261 2.48 -15.67 23.07
C PHE A 261 2.18 -15.29 24.53
N VAL A 262 1.49 -16.18 25.23
CA VAL A 262 1.26 -16.06 26.68
C VAL A 262 2.24 -17.01 27.37
N PRO A 263 3.35 -16.49 27.93
CA PRO A 263 4.27 -17.34 28.68
C PRO A 263 3.61 -17.83 29.97
N PHE A 264 4.06 -18.98 30.46
CA PHE A 264 3.66 -19.46 31.78
C PHE A 264 4.30 -18.60 32.88
N CYS A 265 3.56 -17.61 33.37
CA CYS A 265 3.99 -16.67 34.40
C CYS A 265 3.20 -16.92 35.70
N HIS A 266 3.91 -17.28 36.78
CA HIS A 266 3.29 -17.53 38.09
C HIS A 266 2.58 -16.29 38.66
N PHE A 267 3.02 -15.09 38.28
CA PHE A 267 2.42 -13.83 38.72
C PHE A 267 0.99 -13.65 38.21
N ASP A 268 0.71 -14.07 36.97
CA ASP A 268 -0.63 -13.96 36.37
C ASP A 268 -1.62 -14.93 37.04
N ILE A 269 -1.14 -16.14 37.36
CA ILE A 269 -1.93 -17.17 38.07
C ILE A 269 -2.29 -16.71 39.50
N ILE A 270 -1.33 -16.15 40.23
CA ILE A 270 -1.57 -15.64 41.59
C ILE A 270 -2.54 -14.45 41.57
N LYS A 271 -2.50 -13.61 40.52
CA LYS A 271 -3.41 -12.48 40.36
C LYS A 271 -4.84 -12.93 40.05
N ASP A 272 -5.01 -13.96 39.24
CA ASP A 272 -6.32 -14.55 38.94
C ASP A 272 -6.95 -15.22 40.17
N GLU A 273 -6.17 -15.95 40.97
CA GLU A 273 -6.63 -16.55 42.25
C GLU A 273 -6.99 -15.52 43.33
N LEU A 274 -6.41 -14.31 43.27
CA LEU A 274 -6.69 -13.23 44.23
C LEU A 274 -7.90 -12.36 43.81
N GLN A 275 -8.35 -12.48 42.56
CA GLN A 275 -9.54 -11.82 42.02
C GLN A 275 -10.79 -12.71 41.99
N ALA A 276 -10.64 -14.04 42.19
CA ALA A 276 -11.71 -15.01 42.40
C ALA A 276 -12.19 -15.03 43.87
#